data_AF-A0A388Q0X7-F1
#
_entry.id   AF-A0A388Q0X7-F1
#
_cell.length_a   1.000
_cell.length_b   1.000
_cell.length_c   1.000
_cell.angle_alpha   90.00
_cell.angle_beta   90.00
_cell.angle_gamma   90.00
#
_symmetry.space_group_name_H-M   'P 1'
#
loop_
_entity.id
_entity.type
_entity.pdbx_description
1 polymer ?
#
loop_
_entity_poly.entity_id
_entity_poly.type
_entity_poly.pdbx_seq_one_letter_code
_entity_poly.pdbx_strand_id
1 'polypeptide(L)' 'MVGDSETDAETARIAKVKFILVKDGYTEKDHTSIYHDYFINDFTEMNGILSKMKFLN' A
#
# COMPACT_ATOMS: atom_id res chain seq x y z
N MET A 1 3.62 -5.55 1.17
CA MET A 1 3.72 -4.75 2.39
C MET A 1 2.52 -3.83 2.44
N VAL A 2 1.90 -3.70 3.62
CA VAL A 2 0.83 -2.73 3.88
C VAL A 2 1.41 -1.72 4.86
N GLY A 3 1.21 -0.43 4.60
CA GLY A 3 1.72 0.65 5.45
C GLY A 3 0.97 1.95 5.16
N ASP A 4 1.34 3.00 5.87
CA ASP A 4 0.52 4.21 5.97
C ASP A 4 1.35 5.50 5.84
N SER A 5 2.65 5.37 5.60
CA SER A 5 3.60 6.49 5.47
C SER A 5 4.53 6.40 4.25
N GLU A 6 5.21 7.49 3.93
CA GLU A 6 6.28 7.49 2.93
C GLU A 6 7.49 6.63 3.32
N THR A 7 7.69 6.39 4.62
CA THR A 7 8.78 5.54 5.12
C THR A 7 8.50 4.08 4.78
N ASP A 8 7.24 3.66 4.92
CA ASP A 8 6.79 2.32 4.53
C ASP A 8 6.87 2.13 3.02
N ALA A 9 6.43 3.14 2.26
CA ALA A 9 6.50 3.14 0.80
C ALA A 9 7.94 2.97 0.30
N GLU A 10 8.87 3.74 0.86
CA GLU A 10 10.28 3.67 0.49
C GLU A 10 10.91 2.33 0.90
N THR A 11 10.57 1.82 2.08
CA THR A 11 10.99 0.49 2.55
C THR A 11 10.52 -0.60 1.59
N ALA A 12 9.24 -0.56 1.20
CA ALA A 12 8.68 -1.51 0.24
C ALA A 12 9.34 -1.41 -1.15
N ARG A 13 9.57 -0.19 -1.62
CA ARG A 13 10.24 0.10 -2.90
C ARG A 13 11.66 -0.45 -2.93
N ILE A 14 12.44 -0.21 -1.87
CA ILE A 14 13.82 -0.72 -1.73
C ILE A 14 13.81 -2.25 -1.66
N ALA A 15 12.89 -2.85 -0.89
CA ALA A 15 12.72 -4.29 -0.77
C ALA A 15 12.13 -4.94 -2.04
N LYS A 16 11.71 -4.15 -3.03
CA LYS A 16 11.08 -4.60 -4.29
C LYS A 16 9.82 -5.44 -4.05
N VAL A 17 9.03 -5.09 -3.03
CA VAL A 17 7.75 -5.74 -2.72
C VAL A 17 6.58 -4.81 -3.08
N LYS A 18 5.44 -5.40 -3.46
CA LYS A 18 4.23 -4.63 -3.70
C LYS A 18 3.78 -3.87 -2.45
N PHE A 19 3.45 -2.59 -2.61
CA PHE A 19 3.04 -1.71 -1.50
C PHE A 19 1.57 -1.32 -1.61
N ILE A 20 0.85 -1.49 -0.49
CA ILE A 20 -0.54 -1.04 -0.32
C ILE A 20 -0.51 0.10 0.71
N LEU A 21 -0.84 1.31 0.27
CA LEU A 21 -0.96 2.48 1.12
C LEU A 21 -2.37 2.56 1.71
N VAL A 22 -2.46 2.73 3.03
CA VAL A 22 -3.73 2.98 3.74
C VAL A 22 -3.96 4.48 3.87
N LYS A 23 -5.17 4.93 3.58
CA LYS A 23 -5.59 6.32 3.71
C LYS A 23 -5.49 6.84 5.16
N ASP A 24 -5.24 8.15 5.29
CA ASP A 24 -5.21 8.88 6.56
C ASP A 24 -4.22 8.31 7.60
N GLY A 25 -3.08 7.82 7.10
CA GLY A 25 -1.97 7.24 7.87
C GLY A 25 -1.06 8.25 8.57
N TYR A 26 0.02 7.75 9.17
CA TYR A 26 1.07 8.55 9.80
C TYR A 26 1.96 9.25 8.76
N THR A 27 1.42 10.26 8.10
CA THR A 27 2.12 11.10 7.12
C THR A 27 1.48 12.48 7.01
N GLU A 28 2.29 13.47 6.63
CA GLU A 28 1.81 14.82 6.28
C GLU A 28 1.67 15.01 4.76
N LYS A 29 2.04 13.99 3.97
CA LYS A 29 2.02 14.06 2.51
C LYS A 29 0.68 13.61 1.96
N ASP A 30 0.25 14.24 0.86
CA ASP A 30 -0.87 13.72 0.09
C ASP A 30 -0.52 12.35 -0.52
N HIS A 31 -1.48 11.44 -0.51
CA HIS A 31 -1.34 10.08 -1.05
C HIS A 31 -0.81 10.03 -2.49
N THR A 32 -1.09 11.04 -3.32
CA THR A 32 -0.58 11.13 -4.70
C THR A 32 0.94 11.37 -4.77
N SER A 33 1.54 11.84 -3.68
CA SER A 33 2.98 12.09 -3.55
C SER A 33 3.74 10.92 -2.92
N ILE A 34 3.05 9.87 -2.47
CA ILE A 34 3.64 8.69 -1.85
C ILE A 34 3.62 7.56 -2.87
N TYR A 35 4.75 6.89 -3.10
CA TYR A 35 4.80 5.72 -3.97
C TYR A 35 3.90 4.59 -3.43
N HIS A 36 3.02 4.04 -4.27
CA HIS A 36 2.20 2.88 -3.91
C HIS A 36 1.75 2.11 -5.16
N ASP A 37 1.62 0.78 -5.05
CA ASP A 37 1.02 -0.04 -6.10
C ASP A 37 -0.51 -0.07 -5.97
N TYR A 38 -1.01 0.03 -4.74
CA TYR A 38 -2.43 0.06 -4.41
C TYR A 38 -2.68 1.08 -3.30
N PHE A 39 -3.86 1.68 -3.31
CA PHE A 39 -4.33 2.60 -2.28
C PHE A 39 -5.68 2.09 -1.78
N ILE A 40 -5.89 2.06 -0.46
CA ILE A 40 -7.15 1.64 0.16
C ILE A 40 -7.63 2.66 1.17
N ASN A 41 -8.95 2.83 1.24
CA ASN A 41 -9.55 3.66 2.29
C ASN A 41 -9.50 2.97 3.65
N ASP A 42 -9.75 1.66 3.67
CA ASP A 42 -9.71 0.81 4.86
C ASP A 42 -9.47 -0.65 4.48
N PHE A 43 -9.34 -1.51 5.49
CA PHE A 43 -9.00 -2.93 5.30
C PHE A 43 -10.12 -3.78 4.67
N THR A 44 -11.35 -3.28 4.54
CA THR A 44 -12.43 -4.03 3.87
C THR A 44 -12.17 -4.20 2.38
N GLU A 45 -11.43 -3.27 1.76
CA GLU A 45 -11.03 -3.31 0.36
C GLU A 45 -9.91 -4.33 0.08
N MET A 46 -9.27 -4.87 1.12
CA MET A 46 -8.12 -5.76 1.00
C MET A 46 -8.46 -7.05 0.26
N ASN A 47 -9.65 -7.61 0.45
CA ASN A 47 -10.11 -8.79 -0.28
C ASN A 47 -10.13 -8.57 -1.81
N GLY A 48 -10.49 -7.35 -2.25
CA GLY A 48 -10.49 -6.96 -3.66
C GLY A 48 -9.08 -6.89 -4.24
N ILE A 49 -8.08 -6.50 -3.45
CA ILE A 49 -6.67 -6.48 -3.87
C ILE A 49 -6.10 -7.90 -3.88
N LEU A 50 -6.33 -8.66 -2.82
CA LEU A 50 -5.80 -10.03 -2.68
C LEU A 50 -6.31 -10.96 -3.78
N SER A 51 -7.56 -10.80 -4.24
CA SER A 51 -8.08 -11.58 -5.37
C SER A 51 -7.39 -11.29 -6.71
N LYS A 52 -6.87 -10.07 -6.90
CA LYS A 52 -6.09 -9.68 -8.10
C LYS A 52 -4.65 -10.18 -8.04
N MET A 53 -4.12 -10.35 -6.83
CA MET A 53 -2.80 -10.90 -6.61
C MET A 53 -2.91 -12.42 -6.70
N LYS A 54 -2.35 -13.02 -7.76
CA LYS A 54 -2.33 -14.47 -7.95
C LYS A 54 -1.43 -15.13 -6.90
N PHE A 55 -1.95 -15.31 -5.68
CA PHE A 55 -1.25 -16.00 -4.60
C PHE A 55 -1.60 -17.49 -4.52
N LEU A 56 -2.54 -17.96 -5.33
CA LEU A 56 -2.97 -19.36 -5.38
C LEU A 56 -3.06 -19.81 -6.85
N ASN A 57 -1.99 -20.46 -7.30
CA ASN A 57 -2.08 -21.59 -8.22
C ASN A 57 -1.79 -22.85 -7.41
#